data_AF-A0A392N1B0-F1
#
_entry.id   AF-A0A392N1B0-F1
#
_cell.length_a   1.000
_cell.length_b   1.000
_cell.length_c   1.000
_cell.angle_alpha   90.00
_cell.angle_beta   90.00
_cell.angle_gamma   90.00
#
_symmetry.space_group_name_H-M   'P 1'
#
loop_
_entity.id
_entity.type
_entity.pdbx_description
1 polymer ?
#
loop_
_entity_poly.entity_id
_entity_poly.type
_entity_poly.pdbx_seq_one_letter_code
_entity_poly.pdbx_strand_id
1 'polypeptide(L)'
;ELLLGLELTGFPFLAALKPPIGFDSIEEALPEGFNERVKGKGTVYGSWIQQQLILEHPSVGCFITHCGAASITEGLVNTCQLVLLSPVGSDHIFNTIMMSKVLKVGVEVEKGEEDGLFIKESVCKAVKIVMDDENEVGREVRANHDKIRKFLLGDNLESSCIDSFCQKLYDLL
;
A
#
# COMPACT_ATOMS: atom_id res chain seq x y z
N GLU A 1 15.78 -6.77 -0.87
CA GLU A 1 14.97 -6.18 -1.96
C GLU A 1 14.11 -4.99 -1.57
N LEU A 2 13.09 -5.11 -0.72
CA LEU A 2 12.15 -3.99 -0.43
C LEU A 2 12.85 -2.68 0.01
N LEU A 3 13.68 -2.74 1.05
CA LEU A 3 14.40 -1.58 1.58
C LEU A 3 15.39 -0.99 0.56
N LEU A 4 16.06 -1.83 -0.21
CA LEU A 4 16.96 -1.40 -1.29
C LEU A 4 16.16 -0.73 -2.42
N GLY A 5 14.96 -1.20 -2.72
CA GLY A 5 14.07 -0.59 -3.70
C GLY A 5 13.66 0.81 -3.29
N LEU A 6 13.27 0.99 -2.02
CA LEU A 6 12.98 2.29 -1.42
C LEU A 6 14.20 3.23 -1.46
N GLU A 7 15.39 2.74 -1.09
CA GLU A 7 16.65 3.47 -1.20
C GLU A 7 16.88 3.97 -2.64
N LEU A 8 16.69 3.10 -3.64
CA LEU A 8 16.87 3.42 -5.06
C LEU A 8 15.86 4.45 -5.59
N THR A 9 14.70 4.63 -4.95
CA THR A 9 13.76 5.68 -5.37
C THR A 9 14.33 7.07 -5.16
N GLY A 10 15.15 7.24 -4.12
CA GLY A 10 15.63 8.54 -3.64
C GLY A 10 14.59 9.35 -2.85
N PHE A 11 13.35 8.86 -2.70
CA PHE A 11 12.32 9.52 -1.91
C PHE A 11 12.51 9.28 -0.40
N PRO A 12 12.02 10.20 0.45
CA PRO A 12 11.91 9.92 1.87
C PRO A 12 10.94 8.77 2.14
N PHE A 13 11.25 7.90 3.10
CA PHE A 13 10.39 6.76 3.42
C PHE A 13 10.38 6.41 4.91
N LEU A 14 9.25 5.83 5.34
CA LEU A 14 9.10 5.12 6.60
C LEU A 14 8.76 3.67 6.28
N ALA A 15 9.59 2.73 6.75
CA ALA A 15 9.35 1.30 6.60
C ALA A 15 9.08 0.68 7.97
N ALA A 16 7.80 0.46 8.29
CA ALA A 16 7.41 -0.28 9.49
C ALA A 16 7.35 -1.78 9.16
N LEU A 17 8.34 -2.55 9.62
CA LEU A 17 8.55 -3.94 9.22
C LEU A 17 8.66 -4.85 10.45
N LYS A 18 8.20 -6.08 10.31
CA LYS A 18 8.53 -7.15 11.25
C LYS A 18 9.88 -7.76 10.87
N PRO A 19 10.69 -8.22 11.84
CA PRO A 19 11.90 -8.99 11.56
C PRO A 19 11.59 -10.12 10.56
N PRO A 20 12.40 -10.26 9.48
CA PRO A 20 12.22 -11.35 8.55
C PRO A 20 12.54 -12.70 9.21
N ILE A 21 12.03 -13.78 8.61
CA ILE A 21 12.24 -15.14 9.12
C ILE A 21 13.75 -15.42 9.20
N GLY A 22 14.20 -15.91 10.36
CA GLY A 22 15.61 -16.24 10.60
C GLY A 22 16.45 -15.11 11.21
N PHE A 23 15.82 -13.98 11.55
CA PHE A 23 16.46 -12.86 12.25
C PHE A 23 15.71 -12.53 13.53
N ASP A 24 16.43 -12.17 14.58
CA ASP A 24 15.83 -11.83 15.88
C ASP A 24 15.35 -10.37 15.93
N SER A 25 15.93 -9.52 15.07
CA SER A 25 15.60 -8.10 14.96
C SER A 25 15.63 -7.60 13.52
N ILE A 26 15.08 -6.40 13.28
CA ILE A 26 15.20 -5.75 11.97
C ILE A 26 16.64 -5.33 11.71
N GLU A 27 17.32 -4.84 12.74
CA GLU A 27 18.67 -4.31 12.70
C GLU A 27 19.67 -5.36 12.19
N GLU A 28 19.52 -6.62 12.60
CA GLU A 28 20.32 -7.75 12.12
C GLU A 28 20.05 -8.10 10.64
N ALA A 29 18.85 -7.80 10.14
CA ALA A 29 18.43 -8.11 8.78
C ALA A 29 18.74 -6.99 7.78
N LEU A 30 19.22 -5.83 8.25
CA LEU A 30 19.53 -4.71 7.38
C LEU A 30 20.75 -5.01 6.49
N PRO A 31 20.74 -4.58 5.22
CA PRO A 31 21.94 -4.64 4.40
C PRO A 31 23.10 -3.87 5.04
N GLU A 32 24.33 -4.35 4.85
CA GLU A 32 25.53 -3.70 5.38
C GLU A 32 25.56 -2.20 4.99
N GLY A 33 25.78 -1.34 5.98
CA GLY A 33 25.85 0.12 5.82
C GLY A 33 24.53 0.80 5.41
N PHE A 34 23.38 0.12 5.49
CA PHE A 34 22.10 0.66 5.03
C PHE A 34 21.69 1.93 5.78
N ASN A 35 21.81 1.93 7.11
CA ASN A 35 21.42 3.07 7.95
C ASN A 35 22.19 4.35 7.61
N GLU A 36 23.47 4.22 7.29
CA GLU A 36 24.32 5.33 6.88
C GLU A 36 23.89 5.88 5.52
N ARG A 37 23.58 5.00 4.57
CA ARG A 37 23.15 5.41 3.21
C ARG A 37 21.79 6.12 3.21
N VAL A 38 20.89 5.74 4.10
CA VAL A 38 19.53 6.32 4.18
C VAL A 38 19.39 7.41 5.24
N LYS A 39 20.47 7.76 5.95
CA LYS A 39 20.44 8.75 7.03
C LYS A 39 19.82 10.07 6.57
N GLY A 40 18.77 10.51 7.26
CA GLY A 40 18.03 11.74 6.94
C GLY A 40 17.03 11.61 5.77
N LYS A 41 16.88 10.43 5.18
CA LYS A 41 15.90 10.14 4.12
C LYS A 41 14.97 8.99 4.47
N GLY A 42 15.49 7.91 5.03
CA GLY A 42 14.75 6.71 5.38
C GLY A 42 14.75 6.43 6.87
N THR A 43 13.62 5.97 7.39
CA THR A 43 13.52 5.39 8.73
C THR A 43 12.97 3.98 8.63
N VAL A 44 13.65 3.02 9.25
CA VAL A 44 13.11 1.66 9.43
C VAL A 44 12.67 1.52 10.88
N TYR A 45 11.45 1.04 11.09
CA TYR A 45 10.85 0.91 12.42
C TYR A 45 10.38 -0.53 12.64
N GLY A 46 11.01 -1.23 13.59
CA GLY A 46 10.77 -2.65 13.86
C GLY A 46 9.54 -2.95 14.73
N SER A 47 8.64 -1.99 14.90
CA SER A 47 7.50 -2.08 15.81
C SER A 47 6.21 -1.59 15.14
N TRP A 48 5.10 -1.81 15.83
CA TRP A 48 3.79 -1.41 15.33
C TRP A 48 3.66 0.12 15.25
N ILE A 49 2.93 0.59 14.24
CA ILE A 49 2.65 2.02 14.01
C ILE A 49 1.15 2.28 13.96
N GLN A 50 0.74 3.49 14.29
CA GLN A 50 -0.63 4.00 14.07
C GLN A 50 -0.85 4.26 12.57
N GLN A 51 -0.98 3.19 11.77
CA GLN A 51 -1.03 3.26 10.31
C GLN A 51 -2.09 4.25 9.80
N GLN A 52 -3.30 4.19 10.34
CA GLN A 52 -4.39 5.10 9.96
C GLN A 52 -3.98 6.58 10.10
N LEU A 53 -3.45 6.99 11.25
CA LEU A 53 -3.02 8.38 11.50
C LEU A 53 -1.88 8.81 10.58
N ILE A 54 -0.99 7.88 10.23
CA ILE A 54 0.12 8.15 9.31
C ILE A 54 -0.42 8.36 7.89
N LEU A 55 -1.32 7.50 7.41
CA LEU A 55 -1.88 7.60 6.06
C LEU A 55 -2.71 8.87 5.83
N GLU A 56 -3.31 9.42 6.88
CA GLU A 56 -4.02 10.71 6.85
C GLU A 56 -3.08 11.92 6.71
N HIS A 57 -1.79 11.75 6.96
CA HIS A 57 -0.84 12.86 6.94
C HIS A 57 -0.55 13.33 5.50
N PRO A 58 -0.64 14.63 5.19
CA PRO A 58 -0.52 15.16 3.82
C PRO A 58 0.86 14.94 3.18
N SER A 59 1.89 14.66 3.96
CA SER A 59 3.23 14.31 3.45
C SER A 59 3.34 12.88 2.92
N VAL A 60 2.36 12.01 3.15
CA VAL A 60 2.39 10.63 2.64
C VAL A 60 1.92 10.63 1.19
N GLY A 61 2.89 10.56 0.27
CA GLY A 61 2.60 10.48 -1.17
C GLY A 61 2.27 9.07 -1.68
N CYS A 62 2.84 8.04 -1.05
CA CYS A 62 2.71 6.65 -1.50
C CYS A 62 2.65 5.70 -0.30
N PHE A 63 1.77 4.71 -0.39
CA PHE A 63 1.63 3.61 0.56
C PHE A 63 1.89 2.27 -0.16
N ILE A 64 2.95 1.58 0.26
CA ILE A 64 3.21 0.20 -0.15
C ILE A 64 2.48 -0.73 0.81
N THR A 65 1.48 -1.45 0.30
CA THR A 65 0.63 -2.34 1.11
C THR A 65 0.82 -3.80 0.74
N HIS A 66 0.69 -4.66 1.73
CA HIS A 66 0.64 -6.12 1.58
C HIS A 66 -0.73 -6.64 1.11
N CYS A 67 -1.65 -5.72 0.77
CA CYS A 67 -2.98 -5.99 0.24
C CYS A 67 -3.97 -6.68 1.20
N GLY A 68 -3.73 -6.59 2.52
CA GLY A 68 -4.74 -6.96 3.51
C GLY A 68 -5.97 -6.05 3.41
N ALA A 69 -7.16 -6.60 3.61
CA ALA A 69 -8.43 -5.90 3.38
C ALA A 69 -8.52 -4.57 4.15
N ALA A 70 -8.17 -4.57 5.44
CA ALA A 70 -8.18 -3.35 6.26
C ALA A 70 -7.21 -2.28 5.73
N SER A 71 -5.98 -2.67 5.40
CA SER A 71 -4.97 -1.73 4.88
C SER A 71 -5.36 -1.17 3.52
N ILE A 72 -6.03 -1.96 2.66
CA ILE A 72 -6.58 -1.45 1.40
C ILE A 72 -7.67 -0.42 1.68
N THR A 73 -8.60 -0.71 2.56
CA THR A 73 -9.67 0.25 2.91
C THR A 73 -9.07 1.56 3.44
N GLU A 74 -8.11 1.49 4.37
CA GLU A 74 -7.40 2.67 4.89
C GLU A 74 -6.67 3.44 3.78
N GLY A 75 -6.01 2.76 2.85
CA GLY A 75 -5.38 3.39 1.69
C GLY A 75 -6.38 4.05 0.74
N LEU A 76 -7.52 3.40 0.49
CA LEU A 76 -8.56 3.89 -0.42
C LEU A 76 -9.25 5.16 0.07
N VAL A 77 -9.43 5.32 1.39
CA VAL A 77 -10.07 6.52 1.95
C VAL A 77 -9.09 7.69 2.13
N ASN A 78 -7.78 7.46 2.00
CA ASN A 78 -6.73 8.47 2.06
C ASN A 78 -6.25 8.89 0.66
N THR A 79 -5.43 9.95 0.58
CA THR A 79 -5.00 10.56 -0.69
C THR A 79 -3.67 10.02 -1.23
N CYS A 80 -2.96 9.22 -0.43
CA CYS A 80 -1.69 8.61 -0.84
C CYS A 80 -1.91 7.59 -1.98
N GLN A 81 -0.96 7.48 -2.89
CA GLN A 81 -1.03 6.50 -3.97
C GLN A 81 -0.72 5.09 -3.49
N LEU A 82 -1.26 4.08 -4.17
CA LEU A 82 -1.14 2.69 -3.74
C LEU A 82 -0.12 1.92 -4.59
N VAL A 83 0.84 1.30 -3.91
CA VAL A 83 1.71 0.26 -4.48
C VAL A 83 1.36 -1.07 -3.81
N LEU A 84 1.09 -2.07 -4.63
CA LEU A 84 0.52 -3.34 -4.20
C LEU A 84 1.62 -4.42 -4.20
N LEU A 85 1.94 -4.92 -3.02
CA LEU A 85 3.02 -5.89 -2.81
C LEU A 85 2.54 -7.01 -1.87
N SER A 86 1.64 -7.87 -2.38
CA SER A 86 1.19 -9.04 -1.61
C SER A 86 2.30 -10.08 -1.44
N PRO A 87 2.44 -10.70 -0.26
CA PRO A 87 3.33 -11.85 -0.08
C PRO A 87 2.93 -13.03 -0.98
N VAL A 88 3.93 -13.79 -1.45
CA VAL A 88 3.70 -15.03 -2.20
C VAL A 88 2.89 -16.01 -1.34
N GLY A 89 1.87 -16.64 -1.94
CA GLY A 89 1.02 -17.61 -1.24
C GLY A 89 0.03 -17.02 -0.24
N SER A 90 -0.11 -15.69 -0.16
CA SER A 90 -1.18 -15.05 0.62
C SER A 90 -2.52 -15.06 -0.12
N ASP A 91 -3.61 -15.16 0.64
CA ASP A 91 -4.99 -14.96 0.18
C ASP A 91 -5.25 -13.53 -0.34
N HIS A 92 -4.37 -12.59 0.01
CA HIS A 92 -4.38 -11.20 -0.46
C HIS A 92 -4.10 -11.05 -1.97
N ILE A 93 -3.75 -12.12 -2.69
CA ILE A 93 -3.56 -12.08 -4.14
C ILE A 93 -4.82 -11.63 -4.87
N PHE A 94 -6.01 -12.04 -4.41
CA PHE A 94 -7.27 -11.61 -5.01
C PHE A 94 -7.51 -10.12 -4.82
N ASN A 95 -7.21 -9.60 -3.63
CA ASN A 95 -7.26 -8.17 -3.37
C ASN A 95 -6.27 -7.41 -4.27
N THR A 96 -5.07 -7.94 -4.45
CA THR A 96 -4.05 -7.37 -5.34
C THR A 96 -4.58 -7.26 -6.77
N ILE A 97 -5.13 -8.35 -7.32
CA ILE A 97 -5.72 -8.38 -8.68
C ILE A 97 -6.90 -7.43 -8.79
N MET A 98 -7.78 -7.39 -7.79
CA MET A 98 -8.92 -6.48 -7.77
C MET A 98 -8.45 -5.01 -7.80
N MET A 99 -7.45 -4.66 -7.01
CA MET A 99 -6.93 -3.28 -6.95
C MET A 99 -6.09 -2.91 -8.19
N SER A 100 -5.25 -3.82 -8.70
CA SER A 100 -4.31 -3.53 -9.79
C SER A 100 -4.95 -3.65 -11.17
N LYS A 101 -5.78 -4.69 -11.40
CA LYS A 101 -6.30 -5.02 -12.74
C LYS A 101 -7.74 -4.61 -12.96
N VAL A 102 -8.59 -4.72 -11.93
CA VAL A 102 -10.03 -4.47 -12.07
C VAL A 102 -10.36 -3.00 -11.80
N LEU A 103 -10.07 -2.52 -10.59
CA LEU A 103 -10.32 -1.13 -10.21
C LEU A 103 -9.22 -0.19 -10.68
N LYS A 104 -8.02 -0.71 -10.91
CA LYS A 104 -6.83 0.04 -11.30
C LYS A 104 -6.62 1.28 -10.41
N VAL A 105 -6.52 1.07 -9.11
CA VAL A 105 -6.33 2.13 -8.09
C VAL A 105 -4.91 2.16 -7.53
N GLY A 106 -4.04 1.27 -8.01
CA GLY A 106 -2.65 1.18 -7.60
C GLY A 106 -1.83 0.32 -8.55
N VAL A 107 -0.52 0.36 -8.38
CA VAL A 107 0.44 -0.38 -9.22
C VAL A 107 0.96 -1.59 -8.46
N GLU A 108 0.84 -2.77 -9.05
CA GLU A 108 1.41 -4.00 -8.51
C GLU A 108 2.92 -4.05 -8.77
N VAL A 109 3.69 -4.43 -7.74
CA VAL A 109 5.11 -4.68 -7.89
C VAL A 109 5.32 -5.95 -8.69
N GLU A 110 6.07 -5.82 -9.78
CA GLU A 110 6.43 -6.93 -10.67
C GLU A 110 7.26 -8.00 -9.94
N LYS A 111 6.82 -9.26 -10.05
CA LYS A 111 7.44 -10.44 -9.46
C LYS A 111 7.95 -11.36 -10.56
N GLY A 112 9.03 -12.09 -10.30
CA GLY A 112 9.59 -13.12 -11.17
C GLY A 112 8.58 -14.24 -11.41
N GLU A 113 8.53 -14.73 -12.66
CA GLU A 113 7.55 -15.75 -13.08
C GLU A 113 7.79 -17.12 -12.43
N GLU A 114 9.06 -17.46 -12.14
CA GLU A 114 9.45 -18.77 -11.62
C GLU A 114 9.36 -18.89 -10.09
N ASP A 115 9.80 -17.87 -9.37
CA ASP A 115 9.93 -17.89 -7.90
C ASP A 115 8.91 -16.99 -7.17
N GLY A 116 8.18 -16.13 -7.90
CA GLY A 116 7.26 -15.16 -7.35
C GLY A 116 7.95 -14.05 -6.54
N LEU A 117 9.27 -13.94 -6.59
CA LEU A 117 10.04 -12.95 -5.83
C LEU A 117 10.13 -11.64 -6.59
N PHE A 118 10.26 -10.54 -5.87
CA PHE A 118 10.45 -9.21 -6.46
C PHE A 118 11.87 -8.74 -6.20
N ILE A 119 12.40 -7.92 -7.11
CA ILE A 119 13.70 -7.26 -6.97
C ILE A 119 13.53 -5.79 -6.62
N LYS A 120 14.58 -5.17 -6.07
CA LYS A 120 14.61 -3.75 -5.71
C LYS A 120 14.24 -2.82 -6.87
N GLU A 121 14.60 -3.17 -8.11
CA GLU A 121 14.26 -2.42 -9.32
C GLU A 121 12.75 -2.40 -9.57
N SER A 122 12.05 -3.53 -9.37
CA SER A 122 10.59 -3.62 -9.51
C SER A 122 9.87 -2.75 -8.48
N VAL A 123 10.34 -2.74 -7.24
CA VAL A 123 9.82 -1.86 -6.18
C VAL A 123 10.03 -0.39 -6.55
N CYS A 124 11.26 -0.04 -6.95
CA CYS A 124 11.61 1.33 -7.34
C CYS A 124 10.75 1.80 -8.52
N LYS A 125 10.58 0.96 -9.54
CA LYS A 125 9.75 1.22 -10.72
C LYS A 125 8.29 1.48 -10.32
N ALA A 126 7.68 0.61 -9.51
CA ALA A 126 6.29 0.77 -9.09
C ALA A 126 6.06 2.08 -8.30
N VAL A 127 6.95 2.39 -7.35
CA VAL A 127 6.88 3.64 -6.58
C VAL A 127 7.05 4.87 -7.49
N LYS A 128 8.03 4.85 -8.40
CA LYS A 128 8.24 5.97 -9.34
C LYS A 128 7.04 6.18 -10.26
N ILE A 129 6.39 5.12 -10.74
CA ILE A 129 5.19 5.24 -11.59
C ILE A 129 4.08 5.99 -10.85
N VAL A 130 3.78 5.64 -9.61
CA VAL A 130 2.67 6.29 -8.88
C VAL A 130 3.03 7.68 -8.35
N MET A 131 4.32 7.98 -8.20
CA MET A 131 4.82 9.28 -7.72
C MET A 131 5.11 10.27 -8.86
N ASP A 132 5.06 9.85 -10.12
CA ASP A 132 5.30 10.69 -11.30
C ASP A 132 3.97 11.13 -11.93
N ASP A 133 3.65 12.42 -11.80
CA ASP A 133 2.42 13.01 -12.33
C ASP A 133 2.37 13.04 -13.87
N GLU A 134 3.52 12.93 -14.52
CA GLU A 134 3.61 12.85 -15.98
C GLU A 134 3.49 11.41 -16.51
N ASN A 135 3.50 10.41 -15.63
CA ASN A 135 3.32 9.01 -16.01
C ASN A 135 1.84 8.70 -16.33
N GLU A 136 1.58 8.10 -17.48
CA GLU A 136 0.22 7.74 -17.92
C GLU A 136 -0.46 6.75 -16.97
N VAL A 137 0.24 5.70 -16.55
CA VAL A 137 -0.28 4.71 -15.61
C VAL A 137 -0.50 5.34 -14.24
N GLY A 138 0.44 6.17 -13.78
CA GLY A 138 0.32 6.95 -12.54
C GLY A 138 -0.94 7.81 -12.51
N ARG A 139 -1.21 8.55 -13.60
CA ARG A 139 -2.44 9.35 -13.73
C ARG A 139 -3.72 8.50 -13.77
N GLU A 140 -3.70 7.37 -14.48
CA GLU A 140 -4.86 6.46 -14.53
C GLU A 140 -5.21 5.97 -13.12
N VAL A 141 -4.23 5.45 -12.39
CA VAL A 141 -4.49 4.88 -11.05
C VAL A 141 -4.89 5.94 -10.04
N ARG A 142 -4.30 7.13 -10.10
CA ARG A 142 -4.67 8.27 -9.26
C ARG A 142 -6.12 8.71 -9.49
N ALA A 143 -6.50 8.87 -10.75
CA ALA A 143 -7.86 9.28 -11.11
C ALA A 143 -8.91 8.23 -10.70
N ASN A 144 -8.60 6.94 -10.81
CA ASN A 144 -9.49 5.88 -10.38
C ASN A 144 -9.58 5.78 -8.86
N HIS A 145 -8.44 5.91 -8.17
CA HIS A 145 -8.38 5.95 -6.71
C HIS A 145 -9.24 7.12 -6.19
N ASP A 146 -9.13 8.31 -6.77
CA ASP A 146 -9.96 9.47 -6.40
C ASP A 146 -11.46 9.21 -6.59
N LYS A 147 -11.87 8.52 -7.65
CA LYS A 147 -13.29 8.15 -7.88
C LYS A 147 -13.78 7.19 -6.80
N ILE A 148 -13.00 6.14 -6.51
CA ILE A 148 -13.34 5.16 -5.47
C ILE A 148 -13.37 5.83 -4.09
N ARG A 149 -12.38 6.67 -3.79
CA ARG A 149 -12.33 7.45 -2.55
C ARG A 149 -13.58 8.31 -2.38
N LYS A 150 -13.97 9.08 -3.40
CA LYS A 150 -15.19 9.91 -3.36
C LYS A 150 -16.46 9.08 -3.20
N PHE A 151 -16.51 7.89 -3.81
CA PHE A 151 -17.63 6.97 -3.65
C PHE A 151 -17.71 6.45 -2.20
N LEU A 152 -16.58 6.00 -1.63
CA LEU A 152 -16.51 5.48 -0.26
C LEU A 152 -16.81 6.56 0.79
N LEU A 153 -16.36 7.79 0.55
CA LEU A 153 -16.61 8.96 1.41
C LEU A 153 -17.91 9.70 1.04
N GLY A 154 -18.70 9.15 0.13
CA GLY A 154 -19.94 9.78 -0.33
C GLY A 154 -20.98 9.80 0.78
N ASP A 155 -21.66 10.94 0.95
CA ASP A 155 -22.74 11.07 1.91
C ASP A 155 -23.81 9.99 1.65
N ASN A 156 -24.20 9.30 2.70
CA ASN A 156 -25.25 8.29 2.77
C ASN A 156 -24.94 6.85 2.29
N LEU A 157 -23.72 6.52 1.86
CA LEU A 157 -23.43 5.13 1.46
C LEU A 157 -23.60 4.17 2.66
N GLU A 158 -22.97 4.50 3.78
CA GLU A 158 -23.03 3.68 5.00
C GLU A 158 -24.42 3.69 5.62
N SER A 159 -25.01 4.89 5.79
CA SER A 159 -26.34 5.02 6.40
C SER A 159 -27.40 4.32 5.56
N SER A 160 -27.41 4.46 4.23
CA SER A 160 -28.39 3.78 3.37
C SER A 160 -28.30 2.25 3.48
N CYS A 161 -27.10 1.70 3.63
CA CYS A 161 -26.93 0.25 3.82
C CYS A 161 -27.49 -0.20 5.18
N ILE A 162 -27.15 0.52 6.25
CA ILE A 162 -27.61 0.22 7.60
C ILE A 162 -29.12 0.41 7.73
N ASP A 163 -29.66 1.54 7.26
CA ASP A 163 -31.07 1.86 7.31
C ASP A 163 -31.90 0.81 6.55
N SER A 164 -31.46 0.43 5.35
CA SER A 164 -32.13 -0.64 4.59
C SER A 164 -32.09 -1.99 5.30
N PHE A 165 -30.99 -2.30 5.99
CA PHE A 165 -30.86 -3.57 6.72
C PHE A 165 -31.75 -3.57 7.96
N CYS A 166 -31.70 -2.49 8.75
CA CYS A 166 -32.56 -2.29 9.92
C CYS A 166 -34.04 -2.33 9.56
N GLN A 167 -34.45 -1.68 8.47
CA GLN A 167 -35.84 -1.74 8.02
C GLN A 167 -36.27 -3.19 7.73
N LYS A 168 -35.45 -3.96 6.99
CA LYS A 168 -35.73 -5.37 6.72
C LYS A 168 -35.78 -6.23 7.98
N LEU A 169 -34.98 -5.91 9.00
CA LEU A 169 -35.07 -6.60 10.29
C LEU A 169 -36.39 -6.30 11.01
N TYR A 170 -36.86 -5.05 10.97
CA TYR A 170 -38.14 -4.69 11.55
C TYR A 170 -39.32 -5.34 10.82
N ASP A 171 -39.25 -5.47 9.49
CA ASP A 171 -40.28 -6.14 8.69
C ASP A 171 -40.42 -7.65 8.96
N LEU A 172 -39.48 -8.26 9.71
CA LEU A 172 -39.53 -9.67 10.13
C LEU A 172 -40.29 -9.90 11.45
N LEU A 173 -40.64 -8.83 12.18
CA LEU A 173 -41.40 -8.87 13.44
C LEU A 173 -42.91 -8.75 13.18
#